data_AF-C5R8Y4-F1
#
_entry.id   AF-C5R8Y4-F1
#
_cell.length_a   1.000
_cell.length_b   1.000
_cell.length_c   1.000
_cell.angle_alpha   90.00
_cell.angle_beta   90.00
_cell.angle_gamma   90.00
#
_symmetry.space_group_name_H-M   'P 1'
#
loop_
_entity.id
_entity.type
_entity.pdbx_description
1 polymer ?
#
loop_
_entity_poly.entity_id
_entity_poly.type
_entity_poly.pdbx_seq_one_letter_code
_entity_poly.pdbx_strand_id
1 'polypeptide(L)'
;MIYELTMLVYTKRKISSGGRKMQQKRNVNTTGMTIHLTPSNFTLDRLFINGRHFQYRGIDLNLGDTVRIRQQVGNFVIVEKTRKPGKNYYAI
;
A
#
# COMPACT_ATOMS: atom_id res chain seq x y z
N MET A 1 31.36 35.83 -48.65
CA MET A 1 32.43 34.82 -48.77
C MET A 1 32.20 33.79 -47.68
N ILE A 2 32.10 32.54 -48.12
CA ILE A 2 31.72 31.31 -47.41
C ILE A 2 32.69 31.00 -46.28
N TYR A 3 32.20 30.54 -45.12
CA TYR A 3 32.61 29.26 -44.49
C TYR A 3 31.46 28.77 -43.59
N GLU A 4 30.60 27.93 -44.16
CA GLU A 4 29.86 26.94 -43.38
C GLU A 4 30.81 25.82 -42.91
N LEU A 5 30.32 25.04 -41.95
CA LEU A 5 30.81 23.74 -41.46
C LEU A 5 32.04 23.74 -40.55
N THR A 6 31.77 23.54 -39.26
CA THR A 6 32.08 22.23 -38.65
C THR A 6 31.14 21.95 -37.49
N MET A 7 30.19 21.05 -37.76
CA MET A 7 29.55 20.23 -36.73
C MET A 7 30.62 19.47 -35.96
N LEU A 8 30.57 19.56 -34.63
CA LEU A 8 31.07 18.66 -33.57
C LEU A 8 31.44 19.60 -32.43
N VAL A 9 30.79 19.64 -31.28
CA VAL A 9 30.70 18.55 -30.31
C VAL A 9 29.41 18.78 -29.54
N TYR A 10 28.38 18.00 -29.83
CA TYR A 10 28.03 16.90 -28.94
C TYR A 10 27.73 17.35 -27.50
N THR A 11 26.65 18.08 -27.30
CA THR A 11 25.83 17.80 -26.12
C THR A 11 24.37 18.06 -26.46
N LYS A 12 23.79 17.10 -27.19
CA LYS A 12 22.40 16.72 -26.92
C LYS A 12 22.32 16.50 -25.41
N ARG A 13 21.90 17.52 -24.66
CA ARG A 13 21.26 17.31 -23.36
C ARG A 13 19.99 16.52 -23.69
N LYS A 14 20.15 15.20 -23.84
CA LYS A 14 19.15 14.25 -23.38
C LYS A 14 18.94 14.65 -21.94
N ILE A 15 17.94 15.49 -21.69
CA ILE A 15 17.27 15.52 -20.41
C ILE A 15 16.64 14.13 -20.35
N SER A 16 17.44 13.19 -19.84
CA SER A 16 16.96 11.92 -19.37
C SER A 16 15.83 12.29 -18.43
N SER A 17 14.61 11.89 -18.77
CA SER A 17 13.47 11.91 -17.86
C SER A 17 13.72 10.86 -16.78
N GLY A 18 14.76 11.10 -15.98
CA GLY A 18 15.18 10.31 -14.85
C GLY A 18 14.03 10.26 -13.87
N GLY A 19 13.41 9.09 -13.80
CA GLY A 19 12.43 8.78 -12.79
C GLY A 19 11.04 9.33 -13.09
N ARG A 20 10.46 8.97 -14.25
CA ARG A 20 9.09 8.45 -14.17
C ARG A 20 9.15 7.25 -13.23
N LYS A 21 9.08 7.51 -11.91
CA LYS A 21 8.71 6.50 -10.93
C LYS A 21 7.47 5.90 -11.54
N MET A 22 7.59 4.68 -12.06
CA MET A 22 6.45 3.82 -12.24
C MET A 22 5.78 3.84 -10.88
N GLN A 23 4.76 4.67 -10.73
CA GLN A 23 3.64 4.30 -9.91
C GLN A 23 3.13 3.07 -10.63
N GLN A 24 3.80 1.92 -10.40
CA GLN A 24 3.23 0.62 -10.60
C GLN A 24 1.85 0.82 -10.03
N LYS A 25 0.85 0.75 -10.90
CA LYS A 25 -0.54 0.60 -10.52
C LYS A 25 -0.56 -0.72 -9.77
N ARG A 26 -0.04 -0.70 -8.53
CA ARG A 26 -0.07 -1.82 -7.62
C ARG A 26 -1.55 -2.03 -7.52
N ASN A 27 -2.00 -3.10 -8.15
CA ASN A 27 -3.36 -3.53 -8.01
C ASN A 27 -3.44 -3.93 -6.53
N VAL A 28 -3.78 -2.96 -5.68
CA VAL A 28 -3.81 -3.14 -4.23
C VAL A 28 -5.12 -3.86 -3.95
N ASN A 29 -5.27 -5.08 -4.45
CA ASN A 29 -6.33 -5.96 -4.03
C ASN A 29 -5.92 -6.46 -2.66
N THR A 30 -6.47 -5.84 -1.62
CA THR A 30 -6.23 -6.23 -0.23
C THR A 30 -7.18 -7.32 0.25
N THR A 31 -8.12 -7.75 -0.59
CA THR A 31 -9.10 -8.78 -0.26
C THR A 31 -8.40 -10.09 0.07
N GLY A 32 -8.74 -10.69 1.21
CA GLY A 32 -8.16 -11.93 1.72
C GLY A 32 -6.88 -11.72 2.53
N MET A 33 -6.33 -10.51 2.58
CA MET A 33 -5.10 -10.20 3.30
C MET A 33 -5.36 -10.14 4.81
N THR A 34 -4.44 -10.72 5.59
CA THR A 34 -4.48 -10.68 7.05
C THR A 34 -3.42 -9.71 7.55
N ILE A 35 -3.80 -8.83 8.46
CA ILE A 35 -2.95 -7.78 8.99
C ILE A 35 -3.03 -7.75 10.51
N HIS A 36 -1.92 -7.38 11.14
CA HIS A 36 -1.87 -7.13 12.57
C HIS A 36 -1.98 -5.62 12.80
N LEU A 37 -2.93 -5.20 13.65
CA LEU A 37 -3.17 -3.80 13.94
C LEU A 37 -2.08 -3.27 14.86
N THR A 38 -1.28 -2.33 14.37
CA THR A 38 -0.21 -1.65 15.10
C THR A 38 -0.40 -0.14 15.05
N PRO A 39 0.20 0.64 15.96
CA PRO A 39 0.07 2.09 15.94
C PRO A 39 0.51 2.74 14.62
N SER A 40 1.43 2.09 13.88
CA SER A 40 1.92 2.58 12.59
C SER A 40 0.94 2.36 11.43
N ASN A 41 -0.04 1.46 11.56
CA ASN A 41 -0.93 1.08 10.47
C ASN A 41 -2.43 1.21 10.79
N PHE A 42 -2.79 1.37 12.07
CA PHE A 42 -4.16 1.42 12.53
C PHE A 42 -4.41 2.72 13.30
N THR A 43 -5.36 3.50 12.79
CA THR A 43 -5.85 4.73 13.42
C THR A 43 -7.36 4.64 13.58
N LEU A 44 -7.98 5.56 14.31
CA LEU A 44 -9.43 5.57 14.57
C LEU A 44 -10.27 5.37 13.30
N ASP A 45 -9.93 6.02 12.19
CA ASP A 45 -10.77 6.00 10.97
C ASP A 45 -10.11 5.34 9.75
N ARG A 46 -8.81 5.05 9.81
CA ARG A 46 -8.03 4.63 8.64
C ARG A 46 -7.06 3.51 8.94
N LEU A 47 -6.84 2.72 7.90
CA LEU A 47 -5.92 1.61 7.90
C LEU A 47 -4.90 1.78 6.78
N PHE A 48 -3.62 1.71 7.13
CA PHE A 48 -2.52 1.82 6.18
C PHE A 48 -2.11 0.43 5.68
N ILE A 49 -2.37 0.16 4.40
CA ILE A 49 -2.12 -1.13 3.77
C ILE A 49 -1.32 -0.90 2.48
N ASN A 50 -0.19 -1.59 2.33
CA ASN A 50 0.63 -1.58 1.11
C ASN A 50 1.01 -0.19 0.59
N GLY A 51 1.19 0.79 1.48
CA GLY A 51 1.56 2.17 1.11
C GLY A 51 0.38 3.11 0.86
N ARG A 52 -0.86 2.71 1.18
CA ARG A 52 -2.08 3.51 1.01
C ARG A 52 -2.97 3.49 2.24
N HIS A 53 -3.67 4.58 2.47
CA HIS A 53 -4.70 4.67 3.51
C HIS A 53 -6.07 4.31 2.95
N PHE A 54 -6.72 3.36 3.62
CA PHE A 54 -8.09 2.95 3.36
C PHE A 54 -8.97 3.33 4.55
N GLN A 55 -10.20 3.76 4.28
CA GLN A 55 -11.23 3.77 5.33
C GLN A 55 -11.62 2.32 5.63
N TYR A 56 -11.98 2.02 6.87
CA TYR A 56 -12.32 0.65 7.25
C TYR A 56 -13.69 0.55 7.93
N ARG A 57 -14.33 -0.62 7.80
CA ARG A 57 -15.43 -1.07 8.66
C ARG A 57 -15.02 -2.35 9.36
N GLY A 58 -15.15 -2.36 10.67
CA GLY A 58 -15.05 -3.56 11.49
C GLY A 58 -15.72 -3.30 12.84
N ILE A 59 -15.99 -4.38 13.57
CA ILE A 59 -16.59 -4.33 14.90
C ILE A 59 -15.49 -4.71 15.90
N ASP A 60 -15.41 -3.99 17.02
CA ASP A 60 -14.52 -4.28 18.16
C ASP A 60 -13.03 -4.45 17.79
N LEU A 61 -12.51 -3.53 16.97
CA LEU A 61 -11.11 -3.50 16.57
C LEU A 61 -10.27 -2.72 17.57
N ASN A 62 -9.24 -3.38 18.11
CA ASN A 62 -8.27 -2.79 19.01
C ASN A 62 -6.84 -2.98 18.49
N LEU A 63 -5.94 -2.10 18.94
CA LEU A 63 -4.50 -2.28 18.72
C LEU A 63 -4.06 -3.66 19.26
N GLY A 64 -3.24 -4.37 18.51
CA GLY A 64 -2.83 -5.74 18.83
C GLY A 64 -3.75 -6.83 18.28
N ASP A 65 -4.91 -6.49 17.70
CA ASP A 65 -5.73 -7.48 17.03
C ASP A 65 -5.12 -7.95 15.71
N THR A 66 -5.53 -9.12 15.27
CA THR A 66 -5.32 -9.57 13.90
C THR A 66 -6.65 -9.51 13.18
N VAL A 67 -6.67 -8.88 12.01
CA VAL A 67 -7.88 -8.76 11.19
C VAL A 67 -7.62 -9.27 9.78
N ARG A 68 -8.64 -9.85 9.17
CA ARG A 68 -8.64 -10.25 7.77
C ARG A 68 -9.53 -9.31 6.98
N ILE A 69 -9.03 -8.83 5.86
CA ILE A 69 -9.78 -7.99 4.94
C ILE A 69 -10.70 -8.90 4.13
N ARG A 70 -12.00 -8.77 4.35
CA ARG A 70 -13.04 -9.57 3.68
C ARG A 70 -13.34 -9.06 2.29
N GLN A 71 -13.32 -7.76 2.12
CA GLN A 71 -13.68 -7.10 0.88
C GLN A 71 -13.04 -5.73 0.81
N GLN A 72 -12.67 -5.32 -0.40
CA GLN A 72 -12.29 -3.95 -0.71
C GLN A 72 -13.27 -3.37 -1.73
N VAL A 73 -13.81 -2.19 -1.44
CA VAL A 73 -14.72 -1.44 -2.32
C VAL A 73 -14.12 -0.05 -2.52
N GLY A 74 -13.44 0.16 -3.64
CA GLY A 74 -12.73 1.41 -3.91
C GLY A 74 -11.65 1.70 -2.86
N ASN A 75 -11.84 2.78 -2.08
CA ASN A 75 -10.94 3.20 -1.00
C ASN A 75 -11.40 2.74 0.40
N PHE A 76 -12.37 1.83 0.44
CA PHE A 76 -12.95 1.29 1.66
C PHE A 76 -12.62 -0.20 1.80
N VAL A 77 -12.31 -0.64 3.02
CA VAL A 77 -12.06 -2.05 3.34
C VAL A 77 -12.98 -2.54 4.44
N ILE A 78 -13.58 -3.70 4.24
CA ILE A 78 -14.34 -4.40 5.27
C ILE A 78 -13.39 -5.40 5.92
N VAL A 79 -13.19 -5.27 7.23
CA VAL A 79 -12.27 -6.08 8.00
C VAL A 79 -13.02 -6.86 9.07
N GLU A 80 -12.58 -8.09 9.31
CA GLU A 80 -13.12 -8.95 10.35
C GLU A 80 -11.98 -9.41 11.25
N LYS A 81 -12.22 -9.42 12.56
CA LYS A 81 -11.25 -9.89 13.54
C LYS A 81 -11.00 -11.38 13.34
N THR A 82 -9.78 -11.72 12.96
CA THR A 82 -9.37 -13.12 12.89
C THR A 82 -9.13 -13.56 14.32
N ARG A 83 -10.02 -14.42 14.83
CA ARG A 83 -9.74 -15.16 16.06
C ARG A 83 -8.46 -15.94 15.80
N LYS A 84 -7.37 -15.56 16.47
CA LYS A 84 -6.27 -16.51 16.65
C LYS A 84 -6.93 -17.70 17.35
N PRO A 85 -6.80 -18.94 16.84
CA PRO A 85 -7.02 -20.10 17.69
C PRO A 85 -5.94 -20.05 18.76
N GLY A 86 -6.18 -19.24 19.80
CA GLY A 86 -5.47 -19.37 21.05
C GLY A 86 -5.76 -20.79 21.51
N LYS A 87 -4.71 -21.58 21.65
CA LYS A 87 -4.76 -22.88 22.31
C LYS A 87 -5.69 -22.74 23.53
N ASN A 88 -6.77 -23.51 23.54
CA ASN A 88 -7.61 -23.66 24.73
C ASN A 88 -6.71 -24.27 25.82
N TYR A 89 -6.16 -23.42 26.69
CA TYR A 89 -5.48 -23.86 27.91
C TYR A 89 -6.49 -24.22 29.01
N TYR A 90 -7.79 -24.16 28.71
CA TYR A 90 -8.89 -24.57 29.56
C TYR A 90 -9.76 -25.60 28.82
N ALA A 91 -9.17 -26.74 28.45
CA ALA A 91 -9.94 -27.98 28.43
C ALA A 91 -9.79 -28.55 29.84
N ILE A 92 -10.81 -28.33 30.67
CA ILE A 92 -10.98 -29.01 31.97
C ILE A 92 -11.68 -30.33 31.67
#